data_AF-A0A1I1BN78-F1
#
_entry.id   AF-A0A1I1BN78-F1
#
_cell.length_a   1.000
_cell.length_b   1.000
_cell.length_c   1.000
_cell.angle_alpha   90.00
_cell.angle_beta   90.00
_cell.angle_gamma   90.00
#
_symmetry.space_group_name_H-M   'P 1'
#
loop_
_entity.id
_entity.type
_entity.pdbx_description
1 polymer ?
#
loop_
_entity_poly.entity_id
_entity_poly.type
_entity_poly.pdbx_seq_one_letter_code
_entity_poly.pdbx_strand_id
1 'polypeptide(L)' 'MNRFPSRNLQQLLEDRASLYSGSRAVRIDLVTRTLLAVAELDVGLTSDIEEDLFLLMDRIASNDEIQCGII' A
#
# COMPACT_ATOMS: atom_id res chain seq x y z
N MET A 1 -11.98 15.37 -11.31
CA MET A 1 -12.47 14.01 -11.64
C MET A 1 -11.88 13.07 -10.60
N ASN A 2 -12.72 12.41 -9.80
CA ASN A 2 -12.29 11.49 -8.75
C ASN A 2 -11.66 10.24 -9.38
N ARG A 3 -10.32 10.22 -9.53
CA ARG A 3 -9.59 8.98 -9.84
C ARG A 3 -9.44 8.21 -8.53
N PHE A 4 -10.45 7.43 -8.20
CA PHE A 4 -10.22 6.29 -7.33
C PHE A 4 -9.22 5.35 -8.03
N PRO A 5 -8.24 4.78 -7.33
CA PRO A 5 -7.33 3.81 -7.90
C PRO A 5 -8.13 2.67 -8.54
N SER A 6 -7.65 2.19 -9.69
CA SER A 6 -8.36 1.13 -10.44
C SER A 6 -8.59 -0.09 -9.53
N ARG A 7 -9.74 -0.76 -9.69
CA ARG A 7 -10.11 -1.95 -8.89
C ARG A 7 -9.01 -3.02 -8.87
N ASN A 8 -8.23 -3.11 -9.95
CA ASN A 8 -7.09 -4.01 -10.09
C ASN A 8 -5.92 -3.62 -9.17
N LEU A 9 -5.60 -2.32 -9.03
CA LEU A 9 -4.57 -1.84 -8.11
C LEU A 9 -4.93 -2.16 -6.66
N GLN A 10 -6.19 -1.90 -6.28
CA GLN A 10 -6.65 -2.22 -4.93
C GLN A 10 -6.49 -3.71 -4.62
N GLN A 11 -6.88 -4.58 -5.55
CA GLN A 11 -6.79 -6.03 -5.38
C GLN A 11 -5.33 -6.50 -5.29
N LEU A 12 -4.43 -5.96 -6.11
CA LEU A 12 -2.99 -6.25 -6.06
C LEU A 12 -2.39 -5.88 -4.69
N LEU A 13 -2.75 -4.71 -4.16
CA LEU A 13 -2.26 -4.27 -2.85
C LEU A 13 -2.88 -5.08 -1.70
N GLU A 14 -4.15 -5.47 -1.79
CA GLU A 14 -4.79 -6.36 -0.82
C GLU A 14 -4.10 -7.73 -0.76
N ASP A 15 -3.76 -8.29 -1.93
CA ASP A 15 -3.01 -9.55 -2.03
C ASP A 15 -1.61 -9.39 -1.41
N ARG A 16 -0.88 -8.32 -1.72
CA ARG A 16 0.43 -8.06 -1.12
C ARG A 16 0.34 -7.82 0.38
N ALA A 17 -0.71 -7.16 0.85
CA ALA A 17 -0.93 -6.87 2.27
C ALA A 17 -1.00 -8.15 3.10
N SER A 18 -1.47 -9.25 2.51
CA SER A 18 -1.55 -10.55 3.19
C SER A 18 -0.20 -11.08 3.70
N LEU A 19 0.92 -10.59 3.15
CA LEU A 19 2.27 -10.95 3.57
C LEU A 19 2.74 -10.23 4.84
N TYR A 20 2.06 -9.15 5.26
CA TYR A 20 2.39 -8.41 6.47
C TYR A 20 1.69 -9.02 7.69
N SER A 21 2.44 -9.16 8.77
CA SER A 21 1.90 -9.52 10.08
C SER A 21 1.02 -8.40 10.63
N GLY A 22 -0.11 -8.74 11.24
CA GLY A 22 -1.03 -7.76 11.82
C GLY A 22 -2.49 -8.18 11.73
N SER A 23 -3.37 -7.37 12.33
CA SER A 23 -4.80 -7.59 12.21
C SER A 23 -5.30 -7.27 10.79
N ARG A 24 -6.48 -7.77 10.43
CA ARG A 24 -7.11 -7.40 9.15
C ARG A 24 -7.29 -5.88 9.02
N ALA A 25 -7.57 -5.18 10.12
CA ALA A 25 -7.72 -3.73 10.13
C ALA A 25 -6.41 -3.01 9.78
N VAL A 26 -5.28 -3.47 10.33
CA VAL A 26 -3.94 -2.93 10.02
C VAL A 26 -3.61 -3.10 8.53
N ARG A 27 -3.89 -4.28 7.96
CA ARG A 27 -3.67 -4.52 6.52
C ARG A 27 -4.54 -3.64 5.62
N ILE A 28 -5.81 -3.42 5.99
CA ILE A 28 -6.71 -2.52 5.24
C ILE A 28 -6.21 -1.07 5.32
N ASP A 29 -5.74 -0.64 6.49
CA ASP A 29 -5.16 0.70 6.68
C ASP A 29 -3.91 0.89 5.80
N LEU A 30 -3.01 -0.09 5.78
CA LEU A 30 -1.82 -0.09 4.93
C LEU A 30 -2.15 0.05 3.44
N VAL A 31 -3.12 -0.74 2.94
CA VAL A 31 -3.61 -0.63 1.56
C VAL A 31 -4.18 0.76 1.30
N THR A 32 -5.02 1.25 2.21
CA THR A 32 -5.67 2.57 2.07
C THR A 32 -4.64 3.70 1.99
N ARG A 33 -3.64 3.69 2.87
CA ARG A 33 -2.56 4.71 2.87
C ARG A 33 -1.69 4.62 1.63
N THR A 34 -1.39 3.42 1.15
CA THR A 34 -0.65 3.21 -0.10
C THR A 34 -1.44 3.76 -1.29
N LEU A 35 -2.74 3.47 -1.36
CA LEU A 35 -3.63 3.99 -2.41
C LEU A 35 -3.74 5.52 -2.40
N LEU A 36 -3.82 6.14 -1.22
CA LEU A 36 -3.84 7.60 -1.09
C LEU A 36 -2.53 8.23 -1.57
N ALA A 37 -1.39 7.65 -1.20
CA ALA A 37 -0.07 8.11 -1.65
C ALA A 37 0.10 8.00 -3.18
N VAL A 38 -0.51 6.99 -3.80
CA VAL A 38 -0.47 6.78 -5.24
C VAL A 38 -1.49 7.63 -5.98
N ALA A 39 -2.62 7.98 -5.38
CA ALA A 39 -3.60 8.87 -6.00
C ALA A 39 -3.04 10.28 -6.30
N GLU A 40 -1.98 10.68 -5.59
CA GLU A 40 -1.22 11.91 -5.89
C GLU A 40 -0.25 11.76 -7.08
N LEU A 41 0.03 10.52 -7.51
CA LEU A 41 0.91 10.20 -8.61
C LEU A 41 0.07 9.69 -9.79
N ASP A 42 0.12 10.37 -10.95
CA ASP A 42 -0.62 9.92 -12.13
C ASP A 42 0.08 8.71 -12.78
N VAL A 43 -0.12 7.52 -12.22
CA VAL A 43 0.64 6.32 -12.60
C VAL A 43 -0.27 5.25 -13.21
N GLY A 44 0.05 4.82 -14.43
CA GLY A 44 -0.49 3.58 -15.02
C GLY A 44 0.28 2.35 -14.52
N LEU A 45 -0.35 1.19 -14.38
CA LEU A 45 0.31 -0.01 -13.85
C LEU A 45 1.14 -0.71 -14.93
N THR A 46 2.44 -0.46 -14.94
CA THR A 46 3.43 -1.33 -15.60
C THR A 46 4.13 -2.18 -14.55
N SER A 47 4.85 -3.24 -14.97
CA SER A 47 5.63 -4.11 -14.08
C SER A 47 6.57 -3.33 -13.14
N ASP A 48 7.20 -2.26 -13.64
CA ASP A 48 8.14 -1.45 -12.86
C ASP A 48 7.43 -0.67 -11.74
N ILE A 49 6.17 -0.29 -11.98
CA ILE A 49 5.36 0.47 -11.04
C ILE A 49 4.82 -0.44 -9.91
N GLU A 50 4.58 -1.72 -10.19
CA GLU A 50 4.20 -2.68 -9.13
C GLU A 50 5.31 -2.85 -8.09
N GLU A 51 6.57 -2.89 -8.51
CA GLU A 51 7.72 -2.96 -7.60
C GLU A 51 7.84 -1.68 -6.76
N ASP A 52 7.71 -0.50 -7.38
CA ASP A 52 7.70 0.78 -6.67
C ASP A 52 6.55 0.89 -5.66
N LEU A 53 5.37 0.36 -6.00
CA LEU A 53 4.21 0.30 -5.11
C LEU A 53 4.48 -0.59 -3.90
N PHE A 54 5.11 -1.74 -4.10
CA PHE A 54 5.47 -2.63 -3.00
C PHE A 54 6.55 -2.03 -2.11
N LEU A 55 7.55 -1.34 -2.68
CA LEU A 55 8.54 -0.59 -1.91
C LEU A 55 7.89 0.53 -1.08
N LEU A 56 6.91 1.24 -1.64
CA LEU A 56 6.15 2.26 -0.89
C LEU A 56 5.38 1.64 0.27
N MET A 57 4.73 0.51 0.03
CA MET A 57 3.98 -0.24 1.03
C MET A 57 4.90 -0.75 2.17
N ASP A 58 6.07 -1.29 1.83
CA ASP A 58 7.10 -1.69 2.80
C ASP A 58 7.58 -0.51 3.66
N ARG A 59 7.77 0.66 3.05
CA ARG A 59 8.16 1.89 3.78
C ARG A 59 7.07 2.35 4.74
N ILE A 60 5.80 2.30 4.34
CA ILE A 60 4.68 2.66 5.22
C ILE A 60 4.61 1.68 6.39
N ALA A 61 4.67 0.37 6.11
CA ALA A 61 4.65 -0.67 7.15
C ALA A 61 5.82 -0.53 8.13
N SER A 62 7.04 -0.31 7.63
CA SER A 62 8.23 -0.15 8.47
C SER A 62 8.18 1.12 9.34
N ASN A 63 7.64 2.23 8.79
CA ASN A 63 7.45 3.45 9.57
C ASN A 63 6.44 3.26 10.71
N ASP A 64 5.39 2.46 10.48
CA ASP A 64 4.40 2.15 11.51
C ASP A 64 4.98 1.27 12.62
N GLU A 65 5.85 0.29 12.28
CA GLU A 65 6.60 -0.50 13.27
C GLU A 65 7.51 0.38 14.13
N ILE A 66 8.20 1.35 13.52
CA ILE A 66 9.04 2.33 14.22
C ILE A 66 8.19 3.23 15.14
N GLN A 67 7.00 3.67 14.69
CA GLN A 67 6.10 4.50 15.50
C GLN A 67 5.38 3.72 16.62
N CYS A 68 5.22 2.41 16.49
CA CYS A 68 4.62 1.55 17.52
C CYS A 68 5.60 1.09 18.61
N GLY A 69 6.90 1.41 18.49
CA GLY A 69 7.86 1.27 19.58
C GLY A 69 8.01 -0.16 20.11
N ILE A 70 8.23 -1.14 19.22
CA ILE A 70 8.71 -2.46 19.61
C ILE A 70 10.23 -2.50 19.38
N ILE A 71 10.98 -1.94 20.33
CA ILE A 71 12.37 -2.31 20.63
C ILE A 71 12.46 -2.56 22.13
#